data_AF-A0A0F9XH63-F1
#
_entry.id   AF-A0A0F9XH63-F1
#
_cell.length_a   1.000
_cell.length_b   1.000
_cell.length_c   1.000
_cell.angle_alpha   90.00
_cell.angle_beta   90.00
_cell.angle_gamma   90.00
#
_symmetry.space_group_name_H-M   'P 1'
#
loop_
_entity.id
_entity.type
_entity.pdbx_description
1 polymer ?
#
loop_
_entity_poly.entity_id
_entity_poly.type
_entity_poly.pdbx_seq_one_letter_code
_entity_poly.pdbx_strand_id
1 'polypeptide(L)'
;MVAQSEPFNCDFNAYLFQYNDIYALDLASGSSYLVAENITPGNVNGVGYNSTDGFLWGYLSTPSTPSSTIVRIGNDYSVEQYTIPELPSGNKYVGDISKDGVYYFKAGGSSYYKVDINPESDSYLEYLGKFSLS
;
A
#
# COMPACT_ATOMS: atom_id res chain seq x y z
N MET A 1 -10.32 20.35 11.29
CA MET A 1 -9.77 19.18 11.99
C MET A 1 -9.76 18.07 10.97
N VAL A 2 -8.60 17.58 10.55
CA VAL A 2 -8.54 16.41 9.66
C VAL A 2 -8.80 15.21 10.58
N ALA A 3 -9.87 14.47 10.36
CA ALA A 3 -10.07 13.20 11.05
C ALA A 3 -8.86 12.32 10.70
N GLN A 4 -8.20 11.73 11.69
CA GLN A 4 -7.18 10.73 11.40
C GLN A 4 -7.85 9.53 10.74
N SER A 5 -7.13 8.90 9.80
CA SER A 5 -7.59 7.68 9.15
C SER A 5 -7.78 6.58 10.21
N GLU A 6 -8.84 5.79 10.08
CA GLU A 6 -9.15 4.68 11.02
C GLU A 6 -8.76 3.32 10.39
N PRO A 7 -8.30 2.33 11.17
CA PRO A 7 -7.90 1.03 10.64
C PRO A 7 -9.09 0.15 10.23
N PHE A 8 -8.84 -0.84 9.37
CA PHE A 8 -9.82 -1.88 9.01
C PHE A 8 -9.90 -2.90 10.16
N ASN A 9 -11.01 -2.89 10.89
CA ASN A 9 -11.31 -3.84 11.96
C ASN A 9 -12.45 -4.78 11.55
N CYS A 10 -12.17 -6.09 11.49
CA CYS A 10 -13.16 -7.15 11.21
C CYS A 10 -13.99 -6.94 9.94
N ASP A 11 -13.33 -6.62 8.83
CA ASP A 11 -13.98 -6.52 7.53
C ASP A 11 -14.18 -7.91 6.90
N PHE A 12 -15.33 -8.10 6.23
CA PHE A 12 -15.65 -9.33 5.50
C PHE A 12 -15.37 -9.20 3.99
N ASN A 13 -14.93 -8.02 3.54
CA ASN A 13 -14.57 -7.77 2.15
C ASN A 13 -13.07 -7.95 1.92
N ALA A 14 -12.72 -8.39 0.71
CA ALA A 14 -11.40 -8.13 0.14
C ALA A 14 -11.42 -6.82 -0.64
N TYR A 15 -10.25 -6.25 -0.91
CA TYR A 15 -10.11 -4.99 -1.63
C TYR A 15 -9.30 -5.17 -2.91
N LEU A 16 -9.85 -4.69 -4.02
CA LEU A 16 -9.22 -4.70 -5.33
C LEU A 16 -8.96 -3.25 -5.77
N PHE A 17 -7.71 -2.96 -6.09
CA PHE A 17 -7.28 -1.67 -6.60
C PHE A 17 -7.19 -1.71 -8.12
N GLN A 18 -7.91 -0.82 -8.79
CA GLN A 18 -7.89 -0.65 -10.24
C GLN A 18 -7.45 0.78 -10.53
N TYR A 19 -6.21 0.96 -10.99
CA TYR A 19 -5.56 2.27 -11.07
C TYR A 19 -5.48 2.96 -9.70
N ASN A 20 -6.38 3.90 -9.44
CA ASN A 20 -6.52 4.68 -8.21
C ASN A 20 -7.95 4.61 -7.66
N ASP A 21 -8.72 3.60 -8.09
CA ASP A 21 -10.05 3.29 -7.58
C ASP A 21 -9.98 2.05 -6.67
N ILE A 22 -10.84 1.99 -5.66
CA ILE A 22 -10.99 0.86 -4.75
C ILE A 22 -12.34 0.19 -4.97
N TYR A 23 -12.29 -1.11 -5.22
CA TYR A 23 -13.45 -1.99 -5.25
C TYR A 23 -13.44 -2.88 -4.01
N ALA A 24 -14.55 -2.93 -3.28
CA ALA A 24 -14.77 -3.96 -2.27
C ALA A 24 -15.30 -5.22 -2.97
N LEU A 25 -14.76 -6.37 -2.59
CA LEU A 25 -15.17 -7.69 -3.02
C LEU A 25 -15.80 -8.39 -1.83
N ASP A 26 -17.09 -8.63 -1.90
CA ASP A 26 -17.79 -9.47 -0.92
C ASP A 26 -17.27 -10.91 -1.06
N LEU A 27 -16.64 -11.43 0.01
CA LEU A 27 -16.06 -12.76 0.01
C LEU A 27 -17.09 -13.90 0.01
N ALA A 28 -18.32 -13.64 0.44
CA ALA A 28 -19.39 -14.62 0.45
C ALA A 28 -20.05 -14.75 -0.93
N SER A 29 -20.27 -13.63 -1.63
CA SER A 29 -20.94 -13.62 -2.94
C SER A 29 -19.98 -13.59 -4.14
N GLY A 30 -18.73 -13.19 -3.93
CA GLY A 30 -17.77 -12.93 -5.00
C GLY A 30 -18.10 -11.69 -5.85
N SER A 31 -19.06 -10.87 -5.44
CA SER A 31 -19.45 -9.66 -6.16
C SER A 31 -18.54 -8.50 -5.77
N SER A 32 -18.04 -7.76 -6.76
CA SER A 32 -17.26 -6.54 -6.54
C SER A 32 -18.09 -5.29 -6.81
N TYR A 33 -17.93 -4.26 -5.98
CA TYR A 33 -18.55 -2.95 -6.17
C TYR A 33 -17.56 -1.84 -5.80
N LEU A 34 -17.68 -0.71 -6.50
CA LEU A 34 -16.83 0.45 -6.31
C LEU A 34 -17.16 1.13 -4.97
N VAL A 35 -16.14 1.39 -4.16
CA VAL A 35 -16.29 2.01 -2.83
C VAL A 35 -15.58 3.35 -2.71
N ALA A 36 -14.54 3.59 -3.52
CA ALA A 36 -13.88 4.88 -3.63
C ALA A 36 -13.27 5.06 -5.03
N GLU A 37 -13.35 6.28 -5.57
CA GLU A 37 -12.80 6.64 -6.88
C GLU A 37 -11.69 7.69 -6.72
N ASN A 38 -10.66 7.59 -7.56
CA ASN A 38 -9.59 8.58 -7.68
C ASN A 38 -8.95 9.00 -6.35
N ILE A 39 -8.67 8.05 -5.46
CA ILE A 39 -8.20 8.33 -4.09
C ILE A 39 -6.82 9.00 -4.05
N THR A 40 -6.06 8.91 -5.15
CA THR A 40 -4.71 9.46 -5.31
C THR A 40 -4.50 10.08 -6.69
N PRO A 41 -3.52 11.00 -6.86
CA PRO A 41 -3.15 11.57 -8.17
C PRO A 41 -2.52 10.59 -9.17
N GLY A 42 -2.22 9.36 -8.75
CA GLY A 42 -1.64 8.31 -9.58
C GLY A 42 -2.05 6.93 -9.08
N ASN A 43 -1.55 5.89 -9.74
CA ASN A 43 -1.98 4.52 -9.48
C ASN A 43 -1.42 3.99 -8.16
N VAL A 44 -2.20 3.21 -7.43
CA VAL A 44 -1.73 2.47 -6.25
C VAL A 44 -1.59 1.00 -6.64
N ASN A 45 -0.40 0.43 -6.48
CA ASN A 45 -0.13 -0.97 -6.78
C ASN A 45 0.61 -1.66 -5.62
N GLY A 46 0.66 -2.99 -5.69
CA GLY A 46 1.31 -3.82 -4.67
C GLY A 46 0.68 -3.65 -3.29
N VAL A 47 -0.64 -3.45 -3.24
CA VAL A 47 -1.36 -3.18 -1.99
C VAL A 47 -1.40 -4.42 -1.12
N GLY A 48 -1.15 -4.24 0.17
CA GLY A 48 -1.33 -5.27 1.21
C GLY A 48 -1.97 -4.69 2.47
N TYR A 49 -2.52 -5.57 3.30
CA TYR A 49 -2.99 -5.23 4.64
C TYR A 49 -1.86 -5.41 5.65
N ASN A 50 -1.58 -4.40 6.46
CA ASN A 50 -0.59 -4.48 7.52
C ASN A 50 -1.28 -4.84 8.84
N SER A 51 -0.99 -6.05 9.37
CA SER A 51 -1.59 -6.50 10.64
C SER A 51 -1.04 -5.78 11.88
N THR A 52 0.07 -5.04 11.75
CA THR A 52 0.66 -4.31 12.89
C THR A 52 -0.06 -3.00 13.20
N ASP A 53 -0.75 -2.40 12.21
CA ASP A 53 -1.48 -1.14 12.37
C ASP A 53 -2.94 -1.21 11.88
N GLY A 54 -3.32 -2.23 11.12
CA GLY A 54 -4.67 -2.43 10.61
C GLY A 54 -5.00 -1.64 9.34
N PHE A 55 -4.02 -1.03 8.67
CA PHE A 55 -4.24 -0.23 7.47
C PHE A 55 -3.87 -0.98 6.18
N LEU A 56 -4.42 -0.53 5.05
CA LEU A 56 -3.93 -0.92 3.74
C LEU A 56 -2.74 -0.06 3.36
N TRP A 57 -1.69 -0.68 2.83
CA TRP A 57 -0.49 0.00 2.37
C TRP A 57 -0.21 -0.33 0.92
N GLY A 58 0.23 0.65 0.13
CA GLY A 58 0.52 0.45 -1.28
C GLY A 58 1.59 1.38 -1.83
N TYR A 59 2.11 1.05 -2.99
CA TYR A 59 3.08 1.89 -3.70
C TYR A 59 2.36 2.84 -4.64
N LEU A 60 2.51 4.15 -4.43
CA LEU A 60 1.92 5.16 -5.29
C LEU A 60 2.82 5.40 -6.50
N SER A 61 2.28 5.30 -7.70
CA SER A 61 2.98 5.52 -8.97
C SER A 61 2.31 6.63 -9.76
N THR A 62 2.95 7.79 -9.86
CA THR A 62 2.45 8.90 -10.69
C THR A 62 3.17 8.97 -12.04
N PRO A 63 2.48 9.33 -13.13
CA PRO A 63 3.12 9.52 -14.44
C PRO A 63 4.09 10.71 -14.49
N SER A 64 3.90 11.70 -13.62
CA SER A 64 4.53 13.02 -13.68
C SER A 64 5.57 13.28 -12.57
N THR A 65 5.78 12.33 -11.66
CA THR A 65 6.76 12.47 -10.56
C THR A 65 7.48 11.13 -10.36
N PRO A 66 8.82 11.10 -10.26
CA PRO A 66 9.50 9.90 -9.78
C PRO A 66 8.95 9.61 -8.38
N SER A 67 8.11 8.59 -8.31
CA SER A 67 7.31 8.29 -7.14
C SER A 67 8.14 7.40 -6.23
N SER A 68 8.77 8.05 -5.26
CA SER A 68 9.41 7.43 -4.10
C SER A 68 8.44 7.49 -2.92
N THR A 69 7.17 7.17 -3.18
CA THR A 69 6.05 7.39 -2.25
C THR A 69 5.25 6.11 -2.05
N ILE A 70 4.99 5.79 -0.79
CA ILE A 70 4.00 4.79 -0.38
C ILE A 70 2.79 5.48 0.22
N VAL A 71 1.65 4.79 0.21
CA VAL A 71 0.39 5.26 0.79
C VAL A 71 -0.05 4.35 1.92
N ARG A 72 -0.64 4.95 2.95
CA ARG A 72 -1.45 4.28 3.98
C ARG A 72 -2.90 4.69 3.78
N ILE A 73 -3.81 3.73 3.80
CA ILE A 73 -5.23 3.93 3.48
C ILE A 73 -6.07 3.39 4.63
N GLY A 74 -6.96 4.24 5.15
CA GLY A 74 -7.92 3.93 6.20
C GLY A 74 -9.19 3.25 5.70
N ASN A 75 -10.03 2.80 6.63
CA ASN A 75 -11.31 2.15 6.35
C ASN A 75 -12.36 3.07 5.70
N ASP A 76 -12.15 4.38 5.81
CA ASP A 76 -12.93 5.43 5.15
C ASP A 76 -12.32 5.83 3.79
N TYR A 77 -11.31 5.08 3.34
CA TYR A 77 -10.55 5.29 2.11
C TYR A 77 -9.77 6.61 2.08
N SER A 78 -9.59 7.27 3.23
CA SER A 78 -8.67 8.40 3.34
C SER A 78 -7.23 7.93 3.14
N VAL A 79 -6.42 8.76 2.48
CA VAL A 79 -5.05 8.41 2.08
C VAL A 79 -4.04 9.34 2.72
N GLU A 80 -3.05 8.74 3.36
CA GLU A 80 -1.82 9.40 3.80
C GLU A 80 -0.66 8.98 2.91
N GLN A 81 0.17 9.94 2.52
CA GLN A 81 1.32 9.72 1.62
C GLN A 81 2.63 9.92 2.37
N TYR A 82 3.54 8.96 2.19
CA TYR A 82 4.88 8.98 2.78
C TYR A 82 5.93 8.93 1.67
N THR A 83 6.68 10.02 1.51
CA THR A 83 7.80 10.08 0.57
C THR A 83 9.09 9.68 1.28
N ILE A 84 9.71 8.60 0.81
CA ILE A 84 10.97 8.05 1.32
C ILE A 84 12.00 8.16 0.19
N PRO A 85 12.92 9.15 0.22
CA PRO A 85 13.81 9.48 -0.89
C PRO A 85 14.64 8.32 -1.47
N GLU A 86 14.95 7.33 -0.64
CA GLU A 86 15.73 6.15 -0.99
C GLU A 86 14.95 5.13 -1.84
N LEU A 87 13.62 5.29 -1.94
CA LEU A 87 12.78 4.39 -2.72
C LEU A 87 13.03 4.53 -4.22
N PRO A 88 13.10 3.41 -4.96
CA PRO A 88 13.28 3.44 -6.39
C PRO A 88 12.04 3.99 -7.10
N SER A 89 12.20 4.87 -8.08
CA SER A 89 11.09 5.38 -8.88
C SER A 89 10.42 4.30 -9.76
N GLY A 90 9.29 4.67 -10.37
CA GLY A 90 8.55 3.83 -11.32
C GLY A 90 7.63 2.81 -10.65
N ASN A 91 6.83 2.14 -11.48
CA ASN A 91 5.73 1.30 -10.99
C ASN A 91 6.20 0.01 -10.31
N LYS A 92 5.51 -0.39 -9.24
CA LYS A 92 5.72 -1.63 -8.49
C LYS A 92 4.45 -2.47 -8.60
N TYR A 93 4.50 -3.51 -9.42
CA TYR A 93 3.31 -4.30 -9.77
C TYR A 93 2.92 -5.32 -8.70
N VAL A 94 3.85 -5.67 -7.83
CA VAL A 94 3.68 -6.72 -6.82
C VAL A 94 4.12 -6.17 -5.48
N GLY A 95 3.34 -6.45 -4.43
CA GLY A 95 3.71 -6.18 -3.06
C GLY A 95 2.95 -7.06 -2.09
N ASP A 96 3.51 -7.22 -0.90
CA ASP A 96 2.92 -7.94 0.22
C ASP A 96 3.56 -7.47 1.53
N ILE A 97 2.93 -7.74 2.68
CA ILE A 97 3.36 -7.24 3.99
C ILE A 97 3.55 -8.43 4.93
N SER A 98 4.70 -8.50 5.61
CA SER A 98 4.91 -9.52 6.63
C SER A 98 4.11 -9.22 7.89
N LYS A 99 3.93 -10.24 8.73
CA LYS A 99 3.27 -10.11 10.04
C LYS A 99 3.96 -9.11 10.98
N ASP A 100 5.26 -8.88 10.77
CA ASP A 100 6.08 -7.95 11.56
C ASP A 100 6.02 -6.51 11.03
N GLY A 101 5.21 -6.26 9.98
CA GLY A 101 5.04 -4.93 9.39
C GLY A 101 6.17 -4.54 8.43
N VAL A 102 6.81 -5.50 7.77
CA VAL A 102 7.74 -5.19 6.67
C VAL A 102 6.98 -5.23 5.35
N TYR A 103 6.98 -4.12 4.62
CA TYR A 103 6.38 -4.03 3.29
C TYR A 103 7.40 -4.41 2.21
N TYR A 104 7.06 -5.42 1.43
CA TYR A 104 7.84 -5.92 0.30
C TYR A 104 7.18 -5.47 -0.99
N PHE A 105 7.96 -4.97 -1.94
CA PHE A 105 7.42 -4.61 -3.26
C PHE A 105 8.46 -4.78 -4.36
N LYS A 106 7.98 -4.99 -5.58
CA LYS A 106 8.82 -5.14 -6.76
C LYS A 106 8.14 -4.71 -8.07
N ALA A 107 8.98 -4.34 -9.03
CA ALA A 107 8.59 -4.22 -10.43
C ALA A 107 8.80 -5.58 -11.15
N GLY A 108 8.84 -5.55 -12.48
CA GLY A 108 9.36 -6.67 -13.27
C GLY A 108 10.83 -6.99 -12.95
N GLY A 109 11.26 -8.20 -13.28
CA GLY A 109 12.62 -8.69 -13.00
C GLY A 109 12.79 -9.33 -11.62
N SER A 110 14.04 -9.52 -11.20
CA SER A 110 14.43 -10.28 -10.00
C SER A 110 14.68 -9.43 -8.75
N SER A 111 14.73 -8.10 -8.86
CA SER A 111 14.92 -7.24 -7.69
C SER A 111 13.61 -7.01 -6.93
N TYR A 112 13.71 -6.97 -5.60
CA TYR A 112 12.63 -6.55 -4.71
C TYR A 112 13.19 -5.65 -3.60
N TYR A 113 12.29 -4.94 -2.92
CA TYR A 113 12.62 -3.87 -1.99
C TYR A 113 11.83 -4.05 -0.70
N LYS A 114 12.31 -3.44 0.38
CA LYS A 114 11.67 -3.51 1.70
C LYS A 114 11.59 -2.13 2.35
N VAL A 115 10.47 -1.85 3.01
CA VAL A 115 10.29 -0.71 3.92
C VAL A 115 9.69 -1.26 5.21
N ASP A 116 10.15 -0.75 6.34
CA ASP A 116 9.50 -1.01 7.62
C ASP A 116 8.31 -0.07 7.80
N ILE A 117 7.12 -0.64 7.95
CA ILE A 117 5.86 0.08 8.16
C ILE A 117 5.21 -0.31 9.49
N ASN A 118 5.96 -0.91 10.42
CA ASN A 118 5.50 -1.19 11.76
C ASN A 118 5.66 0.08 12.64
N PRO A 119 4.57 0.70 13.12
CA PRO A 119 4.64 1.94 13.91
C PRO A 119 5.35 1.78 15.25
N GLU A 120 5.49 0.55 15.75
CA GLU A 120 6.19 0.24 17.00
C GLU A 120 7.68 -0.09 16.79
N SER A 121 8.15 -0.08 15.54
CA SER A 121 9.55 -0.36 15.21
C SER A 121 10.42 0.90 15.27
N ASP A 122 11.66 0.74 15.75
CA ASP A 122 12.67 1.82 15.75
C ASP A 122 13.00 2.31 14.33
N SER A 123 12.78 1.48 13.31
CA SER A 123 12.99 1.82 11.89
C SER A 123 11.70 2.16 11.15
N TYR A 124 10.63 2.57 11.85
CA TYR A 124 9.36 2.91 11.20
C TYR A 124 9.52 3.94 10.07
N LEU A 125 8.99 3.62 8.89
CA LEU A 125 9.10 4.36 7.63
C LEU A 125 10.52 4.45 7.04
N GLU A 126 11.43 3.57 7.45
CA GLU A 126 12.76 3.49 6.84
C GLU A 126 12.84 2.45 5.73
N TYR A 127 13.62 2.78 4.69
CA TYR A 127 13.95 1.87 3.60
C TYR A 127 15.01 0.85 4.05
N LEU A 128 14.63 -0.43 4.07
CA LEU A 128 15.49 -1.52 4.54
C LEU A 128 16.41 -2.09 3.45
N GLY A 129 16.27 -1.65 2.21
CA GLY A 129 17.20 -1.98 1.13
C GLY A 129 16.62 -2.74 -0.07
N LYS A 130 17.51 -3.02 -1.01
CA LYS A 130 17.27 -3.75 -2.26
C LYS A 130 17.83 -5.17 -2.15
N PHE A 131 17.04 -6.14 -2.60
CA PHE A 131 17.35 -7.56 -2.58
C PHE A 131 17.09 -8.19 -3.95
N SER A 132 17.55 -9.42 -4.15
CA SER A 132 17.37 -10.18 -5.40
C SER A 132 16.76 -11.55 -5.10
N LEU A 133 15.84 -11.97 -5.96
CA LEU A 133 15.32 -13.33 -6.01
C LEU A 133 16.37 -14.25 -6.67
N SER A 134 16.57 -15.43 -6.09
CA SER A 134 17.47 -16.48 -6.58
C SER A 134 16.75 -17.49 -7.44
#